data_AF-A0ABD0RCE2-F1
#
_entry.id   AF-A0ABD0RCE2-F1
#
_cell.length_a   1.000
_cell.length_b   1.000
_cell.length_c   1.000
_cell.angle_alpha   90.00
_cell.angle_beta   90.00
_cell.angle_gamma   90.00
#
_symmetry.space_group_name_H-M   'P 1'
#
loop_
_entity.id
_entity.type
_entity.pdbx_description
1 polymer ?
#
loop_
_entity_poly.entity_id
_entity_poly.type
_entity_poly.pdbx_seq_one_letter_code
_entity_poly.pdbx_strand_id
1 'polypeptide(L)' 'LHETPLHHAAKSNNVDMIELLVEFGANIYARDKYDRKPVDYTRPDTLSAQCLQLYE' A
#
# COMPACT_ATOMS: atom_id res chain seq x y z
N LEU A 1 -16.30 2.94 -1.05
CA LEU A 1 -14.88 3.17 -1.41
C LEU A 1 -14.24 3.94 -0.26
N HIS A 2 -13.23 3.35 0.39
CA HIS A 2 -12.52 3.93 1.53
C HIS A 2 -11.06 3.47 1.50
N GLU A 3 -10.19 4.17 2.22
CA GLU A 3 -8.80 3.75 2.39
C GLU A 3 -8.76 2.40 3.13
N THR A 4 -8.01 1.46 2.57
CA THR A 4 -7.77 0.15 3.19
C THR A 4 -6.61 0.24 4.18
N PRO A 5 -6.40 -0.78 5.05
CA PRO A 5 -5.20 -0.85 5.88
C PRO A 5 -3.90 -0.68 5.08
N LEU A 6 -3.86 -1.17 3.83
CA LEU A 6 -2.69 -1.03 2.96
C LEU A 6 -2.42 0.42 2.55
N HIS A 7 -3.46 1.25 2.37
CA HIS A 7 -3.28 2.69 2.15
C HIS A 7 -2.63 3.36 3.36
N HIS A 8 -3.05 3.00 4.57
CA HIS A 8 -2.47 3.55 5.80
C HIS A 8 -1.04 3.07 6.03
N ALA A 9 -0.74 1.80 5.74
CA ALA A 9 0.62 1.26 5.82
C ALA A 9 1.57 1.94 4.81
N ALA A 10 1.09 2.20 3.59
CA ALA A 10 1.81 2.97 2.58
C ALA A 10 2.14 4.39 3.05
N LYS A 11 1.15 5.12 3.58
CA LYS A 11 1.31 6.49 4.12
C LYS A 11 2.32 6.59 5.25
N SER A 12 2.41 5.55 6.08
CA SER A 12 3.29 5.50 7.25
C SER A 12 4.67 4.92 6.95
N ASN A 13 4.96 4.57 5.68
CA ASN A 13 6.18 3.87 5.27
C ASN A 13 6.46 2.59 6.10
N ASN A 14 5.40 1.86 6.46
CA ASN A 14 5.48 0.68 7.31
C ASN A 14 5.52 -0.58 6.45
N VAL A 15 6.74 -1.03 6.12
CA VAL A 15 7.00 -2.20 5.27
C VAL A 15 6.49 -3.48 5.92
N ASP A 16 6.78 -3.72 7.19
CA ASP A 16 6.34 -4.93 7.91
C ASP A 16 4.82 -5.10 7.86
N MET A 17 4.08 -3.99 7.99
CA MET A 17 2.61 -4.01 7.87
C MET A 17 2.14 -4.25 6.43
N ILE A 18 2.85 -3.74 5.42
CA ILE A 18 2.54 -4.02 4.01
C ILE A 18 2.71 -5.52 3.75
N GLU A 19 3.85 -6.10 4.12
CA GLU A 19 4.15 -7.52 3.93
C GLU A 19 3.11 -8.40 4.63
N LEU A 20 2.81 -8.12 5.90
CA LEU A 20 1.79 -8.83 6.66
C LEU A 20 0.41 -8.77 5.97
N LEU A 21 -0.01 -7.59 5.54
CA LEU A 21 -1.32 -7.44 4.89
C LEU A 21 -1.36 -8.19 3.56
N VAL A 22 -0.30 -8.12 2.76
CA VAL A 22 -0.20 -8.83 1.47
C VAL A 22 -0.18 -10.35 1.67
N GLU A 23 0.56 -10.86 2.66
CA GLU A 23 0.58 -12.28 3.02
C GLU A 23 -0.83 -12.80 3.36
N PHE A 24 -1.64 -11.97 4.02
CA PHE A 24 -3.04 -12.28 4.33
C PHE A 24 -4.03 -11.95 3.20
N GLY A 25 -3.54 -11.68 1.98
CA GLY A 25 -4.35 -11.50 0.78
C GLY A 25 -4.94 -10.10 0.58
N ALA A 26 -4.35 -9.06 1.19
CA ALA A 26 -4.76 -7.69 0.93
C ALA A 26 -4.54 -7.33 -0.55
N ASN A 27 -5.56 -6.71 -1.16
CA ASN A 27 -5.48 -6.28 -2.55
C ASN A 27 -4.64 -5.00 -2.68
N ILE A 28 -3.43 -5.13 -3.24
CA ILE A 28 -2.52 -4.01 -3.53
C ILE A 28 -3.08 -3.03 -4.58
N TYR A 29 -4.06 -3.46 -5.37
CA TYR A 29 -4.74 -2.66 -6.39
C TYR A 29 -6.07 -2.07 -5.90
N ALA A 30 -6.38 -2.20 -4.60
CA ALA A 30 -7.59 -1.61 -4.04
C ALA A 30 -7.59 -0.09 -4.25
N ARG A 31 -8.74 0.46 -4.69
CA ARG A 31 -8.88 1.89 -4.94
C ARG A 31 -9.78 2.55 -3.91
N ASP A 32 -9.33 3.69 -3.40
CA ASP A 32 -10.09 4.51 -2.47
C ASP A 32 -11.13 5.39 -3.20
N LYS A 33 -11.75 6.34 -2.48
CA LYS A 33 -12.75 7.27 -3.04
C LYS A 33 -12.18 8.30 -4.01
N TYR A 34 -10.85 8.42 -4.08
CA TYR A 34 -10.12 9.31 -4.98
C TYR A 34 -9.47 8.56 -6.14
N ASP A 35 -9.86 7.30 -6.37
CA ASP A 35 -9.29 6.39 -7.36
C ASP A 35 -7.81 6.04 -7.11
N ARG A 36 -7.28 6.30 -5.90
CA ARG A 36 -5.88 6.05 -5.55
C ARG A 36 -5.70 4.64 -5.03
N LYS A 37 -4.61 3.99 -5.43
CA LYS A 37 -4.07 2.75 -4.88
C LYS A 37 -3.18 3.05 -3.66
N PRO A 38 -2.86 2.03 -2.84
CA PRO A 38 -1.89 2.16 -1.75
C PRO A 38 -0.57 2.81 -2.16
N VAL A 39 0.02 2.42 -3.30
CA VAL A 39 1.30 2.96 -3.79
C VAL A 39 1.24 4.47 -4.10
N ASP A 40 0.07 5.00 -4.47
CA ASP A 40 -0.12 6.42 -4.78
C ASP A 40 0.01 7.34 -3.56
N TYR A 41 0.06 6.76 -2.35
CA TYR A 41 0.30 7.48 -1.09
C TYR A 41 1.75 7.41 -0.60
N THR A 42 2.65 6.84 -1.41
CA THR A 42 4.09 6.76 -1.12
C THR A 42 4.87 7.85 -1.85
N ARG A 43 6.12 8.09 -1.44
CA ARG A 43 7.09 8.82 -2.27
C ARG A 43 7.97 7.78 -2.99
N PRO A 44 8.39 7.99 -4.24
CA PRO A 44 9.12 6.97 -5.01
C PRO A 44 10.42 6.44 -4.36
N ASP A 45 11.00 7.21 -3.45
CA ASP A 45 12.24 6.90 -2.74
C ASP A 45 12.04 6.12 -1.42
N THR A 46 10.80 5.79 -1.04
CA THR A 46 10.53 5.06 0.21
C THR A 46 10.59 3.54 0.03
N LEU A 47 10.90 2.84 1.12
CA LEU A 47 10.88 1.37 1.15
C LEU A 47 9.46 0.83 0.93
N SER A 48 8.42 1.52 1.44
CA SER A 48 7.04 1.15 1.18
C SER A 48 6.66 1.21 -0.31
N ALA A 49 7.21 2.18 -1.06
CA ALA A 49 6.98 2.27 -2.51
C ALA A 49 7.60 1.07 -3.23
N GLN A 50 8.86 0.77 -2.92
CA GLN A 50 9.59 -0.38 -3.49
C GLN A 50 8.92 -1.71 -3.12
N CYS A 51 8.48 -1.85 -1.86
CA CYS A 51 7.78 -3.03 -1.38
C CYS A 51 6.44 -3.24 -2.09
N LEU A 52 5.61 -2.19 -2.24
CA LEU A 52 4.35 -2.31 -2.97
C LEU A 52 4.56 -2.62 -4.45
N GLN A 53 5.57 -2.02 -5.09
CA GLN A 53 5.94 -2.30 -6.47
C GLN A 53 6.46 -3.73 -6.69
N LEU A 54 7.06 -4.34 -5.66
CA LEU A 54 7.48 -5.74 -5.71
C LEU A 54 6.28 -6.71 -5.81
N TYR A 55 5.14 -6.33 -5.24
CA TYR A 55 3.95 -7.16 -5.22
C TYR A 55 2.98 -6.91 -6.38
N GLU A 56 3.19 -5.86 -7.20
CA GLU A 56 2.40 -5.61 -8.43
C GLU A 56 2.50 -6.76 -9.43
#